data_AF-A0A3M8LM49-F1
#
_entry.id   AF-A0A3M8LM49-F1
#
_cell.length_a   1.000
_cell.length_b   1.000
_cell.length_c   1.000
_cell.angle_alpha   90.00
_cell.angle_beta   90.00
_cell.angle_gamma   90.00
#
_symmetry.space_group_name_H-M   'P 1'
#
loop_
_entity.id
_entity.type
_entity.pdbx_description
1 polymer ?
#
loop_
_entity_poly.entity_id
_entity_poly.type
_entity_poly.pdbx_seq_one_letter_code
_entity_poly.pdbx_strand_id
1 'polypeptide(L)' 'MADGDVETMDKDGQWVNRVIGEPERSRSYSSRAEAIEAGSALAAELGTTHTVIEATPTGDITDPGV' A
#
# COMPACT_ATOMS: atom_id res chain seq x y z
N MET A 1 0.38 -12.26 -5.44
CA MET A 1 0.95 -11.89 -4.14
C MET A 1 1.46 -13.15 -3.48
N ALA A 2 2.69 -13.12 -3.00
CA ALA A 2 3.42 -14.13 -2.27
C ALA A 2 3.59 -13.68 -0.81
N ASP A 3 3.90 -14.63 0.06
CA ASP A 3 4.26 -14.34 1.45
C ASP A 3 5.44 -13.36 1.52
N GLY A 4 5.31 -12.33 2.35
CA GLY A 4 6.25 -11.21 2.46
C GLY A 4 5.93 -10.00 1.57
N ASP A 5 5.00 -10.09 0.61
CA ASP A 5 4.54 -8.90 -0.14
C ASP A 5 3.88 -7.89 0.80
N VAL A 6 4.00 -6.59 0.45
CA VAL A 6 3.46 -5.49 1.25
C VAL A 6 2.26 -4.88 0.54
N GLU A 7 1.12 -4.84 1.23
CA GLU A 7 -0.12 -4.21 0.80
C GLU A 7 -0.37 -2.93 1.57
N THR A 8 -0.44 -1.79 0.89
CA THR A 8 -0.92 -0.54 1.49
C THR A 8 -2.38 -0.35 1.13
N MET A 9 -3.27 -0.36 2.11
CA MET A 9 -4.72 -0.20 1.91
C MET A 9 -5.27 0.95 2.74
N ASP A 10 -6.23 1.69 2.17
CA ASP A 10 -7.05 2.64 2.93
C ASP A 10 -8.12 1.89 3.73
N LYS A 11 -8.24 2.27 5.00
CA LYS A 11 -9.23 1.72 5.93
C LYS A 11 -9.88 2.87 6.68
N ASP A 12 -10.94 3.40 6.11
CA ASP A 12 -11.73 4.48 6.72
C ASP A 12 -10.89 5.76 6.93
N GLY A 13 -10.08 6.13 5.93
CA GLY A 13 -9.15 7.26 6.01
C GLY A 13 -7.86 6.99 6.79
N GLN A 14 -7.72 5.80 7.39
CA GLN A 14 -6.48 5.31 7.98
C GLN A 14 -5.76 4.42 6.97
N TRP A 15 -4.53 4.76 6.60
CA TRP A 15 -3.72 3.93 5.72
C TRP A 15 -3.05 2.82 6.52
N VAL A 16 -3.03 1.60 6.00
CA VAL A 16 -2.45 0.44 6.67
C VAL A 16 -1.57 -0.32 5.70
N ASN A 17 -0.33 -0.55 6.09
CA ASN A 17 0.58 -1.46 5.41
C ASN A 17 0.45 -2.83 6.07
N ARG A 18 0.09 -3.84 5.29
CA ARG A 18 -0.04 -5.23 5.71
C ARG A 18 1.02 -6.05 4.98
N VAL A 19 1.75 -6.89 5.70
CA VAL A 19 2.65 -7.87 5.08
C VAL A 19 1.91 -9.20 4.95
N ILE A 20 1.87 -9.77 3.75
CA ILE A 20 1.26 -11.07 3.50
C ILE A 20 2.02 -12.14 4.30
N GLY A 21 1.31 -12.94 5.09
CA GLY A 21 1.92 -13.97 5.95
C GLY A 21 2.48 -13.46 7.28
N GLU A 22 2.75 -12.15 7.43
CA GLU A 22 3.30 -11.55 8.66
C GLU A 22 2.45 -10.38 9.19
N PRO A 23 1.25 -10.64 9.76
CA PRO A 23 0.36 -9.57 10.24
C PRO A 23 0.98 -8.75 11.39
N GLU A 24 1.93 -9.32 12.14
CA GLU A 24 2.67 -8.63 13.21
C GLU A 24 3.55 -7.46 12.72
N ARG A 25 3.90 -7.46 11.42
CA ARG A 25 4.69 -6.38 10.81
C ARG A 25 3.82 -5.30 10.20
N SER A 26 2.50 -5.42 10.31
CA SER A 26 1.57 -4.41 9.80
C SER A 26 1.66 -3.09 10.57
N ARG A 27 1.56 -1.98 9.85
CA ARG A 27 1.65 -0.62 10.43
C ARG A 27 0.57 0.28 9.86
N SER A 28 0.00 1.11 10.72
CA SER A 28 -1.00 2.12 10.34
C SER A 28 -0.38 3.52 10.29
N TYR A 29 -0.81 4.30 9.31
CA TYR A 29 -0.29 5.61 8.94
C TYR A 29 -1.43 6.58 8.67
N SER A 30 -1.29 7.81 9.16
CA SER A 30 -2.35 8.82 9.05
C SER A 30 -2.46 9.43 7.65
N SER A 31 -1.48 9.18 6.78
CA SER A 31 -1.37 9.77 5.45
C SER A 31 -1.01 8.71 4.40
N ARG A 32 -1.61 8.85 3.20
CA ARG A 32 -1.32 8.00 2.03
C ARG A 32 0.15 8.00 1.66
N ALA A 33 0.75 9.18 1.52
CA ALA A 33 2.13 9.33 1.09
C ALA A 33 3.08 8.59 2.05
N GLU A 34 2.89 8.80 3.36
CA GLU A 34 3.67 8.14 4.42
C GLU A 34 3.53 6.62 4.38
N ALA A 35 2.30 6.12 4.18
CA ALA A 35 2.04 4.69 4.05
C ALA A 35 2.72 4.08 2.82
N ILE A 36 2.67 4.76 1.68
CA ILE A 36 3.27 4.29 0.43
C ILE A 36 4.80 4.29 0.53
N GLU A 37 5.40 5.36 1.04
CA GLU A 37 6.86 5.44 1.23
C GLU A 37 7.34 4.35 2.18
N ALA A 38 6.69 4.18 3.33
CA ALA A 38 7.05 3.15 4.29
C ALA A 38 6.79 1.72 3.76
N GLY A 39 5.75 1.53 2.95
CA GLY A 39 5.40 0.23 2.37
C GLY A 39 6.36 -0.19 1.28
N SER A 40 6.75 0.76 0.43
CA SER A 40 7.75 0.58 -0.61
C SER A 40 9.13 0.28 -0.02
N ALA A 41 9.54 1.04 1.02
CA ALA A 41 10.78 0.76 1.74
C ALA A 41 10.78 -0.64 2.36
N LEU A 42 9.68 -1.03 3.02
CA LEU A 42 9.55 -2.34 3.64
C LEU A 42 9.61 -3.47 2.61
N ALA A 43 8.93 -3.32 1.47
CA ALA A 43 8.99 -4.30 0.39
C ALA A 43 10.41 -4.42 -0.19
N ALA A 44 11.12 -3.29 -0.36
CA ALA A 44 12.51 -3.29 -0.79
C ALA A 44 13.45 -3.99 0.21
N GLU A 45 13.24 -3.81 1.52
CA GLU A 45 13.99 -4.50 2.57
C GLU A 45 13.74 -6.02 2.56
N LEU A 46 12.50 -6.43 2.28
CA LEU A 46 12.10 -7.84 2.21
C LEU A 46 12.45 -8.49 0.86
N GLY A 47 12.78 -7.69 -0.16
CA GLY A 47 12.96 -8.16 -1.54
C GLY A 47 11.64 -8.59 -2.20
N THR A 48 10.53 -8.00 -1.78
CA THR A 48 9.17 -8.33 -2.22
C THR A 48 8.53 -7.17 -2.97
N THR A 49 7.27 -7.34 -3.40
CA THR A 49 6.53 -6.34 -4.16
C THR A 49 5.64 -5.52 -3.22
N HIS A 50 5.63 -4.21 -3.43
CA HIS A 50 4.67 -3.31 -2.79
C HIS A 50 3.45 -3.09 -3.70
N THR A 51 2.25 -3.31 -3.19
CA THR A 51 0.98 -3.05 -3.88
C THR A 51 0.16 -2.05 -3.09
N VAL A 52 -0.29 -0.97 -3.74
CA VAL A 52 -1.19 0.01 -3.14
C VAL A 52 -2.62 -0.30 -3.59
N ILE A 53 -3.48 -0.64 -2.63
CA ILE A 53 -4.90 -0.88 -2.82
C ILE A 53 -5.64 0.39 -2.42
N GLU A 54 -5.90 1.23 -3.41
CA GLU A 54 -6.71 2.42 -3.20
C GLU A 54 -8.17 2.00 -3.08
N ALA A 55 -8.83 2.41 -1.99
CA ALA A 55 -10.28 2.37 -1.92
C ALA A 55 -10.82 3.37 -2.95
N THR A 56 -11.09 2.92 -4.17
CA THR A 56 -11.72 3.77 -5.18
C THR A 56 -13.07 4.27 -4.66
N PRO A 57 -13.37 5.57 -4.75
CA PRO A 57 -14.47 6.00 -5.58
C PRO A 57 -13.88 6.13 -6.99
N THR A 58 -14.39 5.36 -7.96
CA THR A 58 -14.00 5.46 -9.36
C THR A 58 -13.88 6.93 -9.80
N GLY A 59 -12.68 7.38 -10.15
CA GLY A 59 -12.50 8.76 -10.58
C GLY A 59 -11.05 9.19 -10.76
N ASP A 60 -10.32 8.54 -11.67
CA ASP A 60 -9.44 9.26 -12.60
C ASP A 60 -9.05 8.29 -13.73
N ILE A 61 -9.84 8.29 -14.81
CA ILE A 61 -9.31 7.92 -16.11
C ILE A 61 -8.55 9.17 -16.55
N THR A 62 -7.25 9.24 -16.27
CA THR A 62 -6.40 10.21 -16.95
C THR A 62 -6.27 9.74 -18.40
N ASP A 63 -7.23 10.15 -19.22
CA ASP A 63 -7.16 10.10 -20.67
C ASP A 63 -5.95 10.93 -21.11
N PRO A 64 -4.95 10.36 -21.83
CA PRO A 64 -3.92 11.16 -22.47
C PRO A 64 -4.55 11.89 -23.68
N GLY A 65 -5.27 12.97 -23.40
CA GLY A 65 -5.97 13.78 -24.38
C GLY A 65 -5.21 15.05 -24.75
N VAL A 66 -4.59 15.00 -25.93
CA VAL A 66 -4.05 16.06 -26.83
C VAL A 66 -2.56 16.37 -26.82
#